data_AF-A0A6P5F6Z1-F1
#
_entry.id   AF-A0A6P5F6Z1-F1
#
_cell.length_a   1.000
_cell.length_b   1.000
_cell.length_c   1.000
_cell.angle_alpha   90.00
_cell.angle_beta   90.00
_cell.angle_gamma   90.00
#
_symmetry.space_group_name_H-M   'P 1'
#
loop_
_entity.id
_entity.type
_entity.pdbx_description
1 polymer ?
#
loop_
_entity_poly.entity_id
_entity_poly.type
_entity_poly.pdbx_seq_one_letter_code
_entity_poly.pdbx_strand_id
1 'polypeptide(L)'
;MDGSSENLRNKCAACFRQYNKMEHLVEHMRVSFHSSHEPKCGVCQKHCRSFESLREHLIGPLPKVDCARIFGIRGCNLCLNIFDSSSALRAHRTACQYSRTSVNSGFISRMSRMSLQSSTDNYGRTQGLQVVALACKMVGGGSDGSLDLCARVCLVGEDESIVFHTYIKPQIPVTNYR
;
A
#
# COMPACT_ATOMS: atom_id res chain seq x y z
N MET A 1 29.62 -14.90 -39.29
CA MET A 1 29.02 -13.58 -38.98
C MET A 1 27.84 -13.86 -38.10
N ASP A 2 28.03 -13.69 -36.79
CA ASP A 2 27.07 -14.09 -35.77
C ASP A 2 26.06 -12.94 -35.58
N GLY A 3 24.85 -13.14 -36.09
CA GLY A 3 23.75 -12.20 -35.96
C GLY A 3 23.25 -12.21 -34.52
N SER A 4 23.84 -11.36 -33.69
CA SER A 4 23.34 -11.03 -32.36
C SER A 4 22.02 -10.29 -32.53
N SER A 5 20.94 -11.06 -32.68
CA SER A 5 19.58 -10.57 -32.46
C SER A 5 19.50 -10.18 -30.99
N GLU A 6 19.77 -8.91 -30.70
CA GLU A 6 19.39 -8.31 -29.42
C GLU A 6 17.88 -8.49 -29.30
N ASN A 7 17.49 -9.56 -28.61
CA ASN A 7 16.12 -9.88 -28.34
C ASN A 7 15.57 -8.72 -27.51
N LEU A 8 14.90 -7.78 -28.17
CA LEU A 8 14.33 -6.57 -27.58
C LEU A 8 13.22 -7.03 -26.62
N ARG A 9 13.58 -7.48 -25.42
CA ARG A 9 12.66 -8.07 -24.46
C ARG A 9 11.65 -7.00 -24.06
N ASN A 10 10.39 -7.28 -24.35
CA ASN A 10 9.27 -6.39 -24.06
C ASN A 10 9.17 -6.26 -22.54
N LYS A 11 9.32 -5.05 -22.01
CA LYS A 11 9.43 -4.81 -20.56
C LYS A 11 8.30 -3.91 -20.07
N CYS A 12 7.65 -4.29 -18.98
CA CYS A 12 6.68 -3.42 -18.32
C CYS A 12 7.39 -2.24 -17.64
N ALA A 13 6.95 -1.01 -17.91
CA ALA A 13 7.54 0.20 -17.32
C ALA A 13 7.29 0.33 -15.80
N ALA A 14 6.23 -0.28 -15.27
CA ALA A 14 5.87 -0.16 -13.85
C ALA A 14 6.55 -1.22 -12.96
N CYS A 15 6.47 -2.49 -13.35
CA CYS A 15 7.00 -3.61 -12.56
C CYS A 15 8.31 -4.20 -13.10
N PHE A 16 8.79 -3.73 -14.26
CA PHE A 16 10.02 -4.15 -14.91
C PHE A 16 10.11 -5.63 -15.29
N ARG A 17 8.98 -6.35 -15.27
CA ARG A 17 8.90 -7.73 -15.76
C ARG A 17 9.14 -7.74 -17.28
N GLN A 18 9.96 -8.69 -17.73
CA GLN A 18 10.33 -8.87 -19.13
C GLN A 18 9.51 -10.01 -19.74
N TYR A 19 9.18 -9.86 -21.01
CA TYR A 19 8.40 -10.79 -21.81
C TYR A 19 9.11 -11.02 -23.14
N ASN A 20 9.15 -12.28 -23.56
CA ASN A 20 9.77 -12.66 -24.84
C ASN A 20 8.96 -12.15 -26.05
N LYS A 21 7.66 -11.90 -25.87
CA LYS A 21 6.76 -11.41 -26.93
C LYS A 21 5.96 -10.19 -26.46
N MET A 22 5.63 -9.31 -27.41
CA MET A 22 4.86 -8.09 -27.14
C MET A 22 3.44 -8.43 -26.67
N GLU A 23 2.82 -9.47 -27.24
CA GLU A 23 1.47 -9.94 -26.87
C GLU A 23 1.34 -10.23 -25.36
N HIS A 24 2.37 -10.85 -24.75
CA HIS A 24 2.37 -11.14 -23.33
C HIS A 24 2.56 -9.89 -22.46
N LEU A 25 3.31 -8.89 -22.94
CA LEU A 25 3.41 -7.61 -22.25
C LEU A 25 2.06 -6.87 -22.28
N VAL A 26 1.40 -6.83 -23.44
CA VAL A 26 0.09 -6.21 -23.60
C VAL A 26 -0.93 -6.87 -22.67
N GLU A 27 -0.96 -8.20 -22.64
CA GLU A 27 -1.86 -8.93 -21.74
C GLU A 27 -1.56 -8.65 -20.26
N HIS A 28 -0.29 -8.63 -19.88
CA HIS A 28 0.11 -8.22 -18.53
C HIS A 28 -0.41 -6.82 -18.16
N MET A 29 -0.28 -5.86 -19.07
CA MET A 29 -0.74 -4.49 -18.83
C MET A 29 -2.26 -4.39 -18.70
N ARG A 30 -3.01 -5.24 -19.42
CA ARG A 30 -4.47 -5.30 -19.31
C ARG A 30 -4.96 -5.83 -17.97
N VAL A 31 -4.24 -6.77 -17.35
CA VAL A 31 -4.69 -7.43 -16.12
C VAL A 31 -4.08 -6.88 -14.84
N SER A 32 -2.90 -6.26 -14.92
CA SER A 32 -2.14 -5.90 -13.71
C SER A 32 -2.50 -4.56 -13.10
N PHE A 33 -3.23 -3.69 -13.81
CA PHE A 33 -3.71 -2.38 -13.35
C PHE A 33 -2.80 -1.68 -12.32
N HIS A 34 -1.57 -1.39 -12.74
CA HIS A 34 -0.62 -0.70 -11.88
C HIS A 34 -1.20 0.65 -11.45
N SER A 35 -1.26 0.88 -10.14
CA SER A 35 -1.86 2.08 -9.55
C SER A 35 -0.89 2.76 -8.59
N SER A 36 -1.17 4.01 -8.24
CA SER A 36 -0.42 4.75 -7.23
C SER A 36 -0.50 4.15 -5.82
N HIS A 37 -1.44 3.22 -5.60
CA HIS A 37 -1.63 2.53 -4.33
C HIS A 37 -0.78 1.25 -4.21
N GLU A 38 -0.16 0.80 -5.31
CA GLU A 38 0.78 -0.31 -5.25
C GLU A 38 2.06 0.10 -4.52
N PRO A 39 2.58 -0.74 -3.61
CA PRO A 39 3.82 -0.45 -2.92
C PRO A 39 4.99 -0.39 -3.90
N LYS A 40 5.82 0.62 -3.73
CA LYS A 40 6.91 0.95 -4.65
C LYS A 40 8.25 0.92 -3.93
N CYS A 41 9.26 0.35 -4.59
CA CYS A 41 10.62 0.39 -4.06
C CYS A 41 11.19 1.81 -4.14
N GLY A 42 11.59 2.37 -3.00
CA GLY A 42 12.21 3.71 -2.93
C GLY A 42 13.57 3.83 -3.64
N VAL A 43 14.24 2.71 -3.97
CA VAL A 43 15.50 2.71 -4.72
C VAL A 43 15.24 2.67 -6.22
N CYS A 44 14.68 1.56 -6.70
CA CYS A 44 14.55 1.31 -8.14
C CYS A 44 13.21 1.76 -8.72
N GLN A 45 12.30 2.27 -7.90
CA GLN A 45 10.98 2.77 -8.32
C GLN A 45 10.06 1.69 -8.94
N LYS A 46 10.41 0.41 -8.80
CA LYS A 46 9.59 -0.74 -9.22
C LYS A 46 8.32 -0.82 -8.39
N HIS A 47 7.17 -0.97 -9.06
CA HIS A 47 5.90 -1.31 -8.43
C HIS A 47 5.88 -2.79 -8.08
N CYS A 48 5.47 -3.08 -6.85
CA CYS A 48 5.27 -4.42 -6.32
C CYS A 48 3.76 -4.64 -6.15
N ARG A 49 3.27 -5.82 -6.54
CA ARG A 49 1.86 -6.19 -6.40
C ARG A 49 1.33 -6.19 -4.96
N SER A 50 2.22 -6.29 -3.97
CA SER A 50 1.88 -6.33 -2.56
C SER A 50 3.06 -5.86 -1.69
N PHE A 51 2.75 -5.49 -0.44
CA PHE A 51 3.77 -5.04 0.51
C PHE A 51 4.76 -6.17 0.83
N GLU A 52 4.29 -7.41 0.82
CA GLU A 52 5.15 -8.59 0.99
C GLU A 52 6.11 -8.75 -0.19
N SER A 53 5.66 -8.56 -1.44
CA SER A 53 6.57 -8.58 -2.60
C SER A 53 7.59 -7.43 -2.57
N LEU A 54 7.27 -6.29 -1.94
CA LEU A 54 8.25 -5.24 -1.68
C LEU A 54 9.25 -5.65 -0.59
N ARG A 55 8.79 -6.30 0.47
CA ARG A 55 9.64 -6.84 1.53
C ARG A 55 10.65 -7.85 0.96
N GLU A 56 10.17 -8.83 0.20
CA GLU A 56 11.01 -9.83 -0.46
C GLU A 56 12.06 -9.19 -1.38
N HIS A 57 11.67 -8.14 -2.11
CA HIS A 57 12.57 -7.41 -3.00
C HIS A 57 13.75 -6.73 -2.27
N LEU A 58 13.54 -6.30 -1.03
CA LEU A 58 14.50 -5.52 -0.23
C LEU A 58 15.31 -6.38 0.73
N ILE A 59 14.66 -7.33 1.41
CA ILE A 59 15.23 -8.12 2.51
C ILE A 59 14.91 -9.62 2.41
N GLY A 60 14.27 -10.07 1.33
CA GLY A 60 13.94 -11.49 1.12
C GLY A 60 15.17 -12.36 0.83
N PRO A 61 14.96 -13.65 0.53
CA PRO A 61 16.04 -14.60 0.26
C PRO A 61 16.85 -14.28 -0.99
N LEU A 62 16.25 -13.60 -1.98
CA LEU A 62 16.90 -13.20 -3.23
C LEU A 62 16.63 -11.71 -3.50
N PRO A 63 17.20 -10.79 -2.71
CA PRO A 63 16.91 -9.38 -2.86
C PRO A 63 17.75 -8.80 -4.00
N LYS A 64 17.27 -7.72 -4.63
CA LYS A 64 18.04 -7.08 -5.70
C LYS A 64 19.23 -6.36 -5.07
N VAL A 65 20.46 -6.78 -5.41
CA VAL A 65 21.73 -6.39 -4.74
C VAL A 65 21.81 -4.90 -4.42
N ASP A 66 21.58 -4.02 -5.40
CA ASP A 66 21.62 -2.57 -5.18
C ASP A 66 20.53 -2.05 -4.25
N CYS A 67 19.31 -2.57 -4.40
CA CYS A 67 18.19 -2.19 -3.54
C CYS A 67 18.44 -2.64 -2.11
N ALA A 68 18.89 -3.89 -1.92
CA ALA A 68 19.21 -4.47 -0.62
C ALA A 68 20.33 -3.68 0.08
N ARG A 69 21.40 -3.35 -0.65
CA ARG A 69 22.54 -2.58 -0.15
C ARG A 69 22.12 -1.19 0.32
N ILE A 70 21.37 -0.45 -0.50
CA ILE A 70 20.90 0.90 -0.13
C ILE A 70 19.91 0.82 1.05
N PHE A 71 19.01 -0.16 1.00
CA PHE A 71 18.03 -0.39 2.06
C PHE A 71 18.68 -0.77 3.39
N GLY A 72 19.75 -1.57 3.39
CA GLY A 72 20.47 -1.92 4.62
C GLY A 72 21.03 -0.71 5.37
N ILE A 73 21.40 0.36 4.64
CA ILE A 73 21.99 1.57 5.22
C ILE A 73 20.92 2.60 5.63
N ARG A 74 19.87 2.73 4.79
CA ARG A 74 18.91 3.85 4.85
C ARG A 74 17.45 3.44 4.95
N GLY A 75 17.16 2.14 4.99
CA GLY A 75 15.83 1.57 5.02
C GLY A 75 15.32 1.24 6.42
N CYS A 76 14.03 1.43 6.65
CA CYS A 76 13.33 0.95 7.83
C CYS A 76 12.71 -0.42 7.57
N ASN A 77 13.09 -1.44 8.33
CA ASN A 77 12.55 -2.80 8.22
C ASN A 77 11.07 -2.94 8.61
N LEU A 78 10.48 -1.92 9.24
CA LEU A 78 9.08 -1.92 9.66
C LEU A 78 8.17 -1.35 8.57
N CYS A 79 8.41 -0.09 8.18
CA CYS A 79 7.58 0.61 7.21
C CYS A 79 8.06 0.47 5.75
N LEU A 80 9.25 -0.12 5.54
CA LEU A 80 9.92 -0.30 4.24
C LEU A 80 10.26 1.00 3.50
N ASN A 81 10.12 2.17 4.13
CA ASN A 81 10.58 3.44 3.57
C ASN A 81 12.11 3.54 3.60
N ILE A 82 12.64 4.33 2.65
CA ILE A 82 14.06 4.62 2.49
C ILE A 82 14.24 6.12 2.71
N PHE A 83 15.21 6.46 3.55
CA PHE A 83 15.50 7.83 3.95
C PHE A 83 16.73 8.36 3.22
N ASP A 84 16.91 9.68 3.18
CA ASP A 84 18.04 10.30 2.47
C ASP A 84 19.38 9.97 3.14
N SER A 85 19.38 9.82 4.48
CA SER A 85 20.58 9.54 5.29
C SER A 85 20.31 8.53 6.41
N SER A 86 21.38 7.93 6.94
CA SER A 86 21.33 7.01 8.08
C SER A 86 20.87 7.72 9.38
N SER A 87 21.22 8.99 9.54
CA SER A 87 20.75 9.86 10.62
C SER A 87 19.23 10.06 10.57
N ALA A 88 18.67 10.31 9.37
CA ALA A 88 17.22 10.43 9.20
C ALA A 88 16.49 9.12 9.52
N LEU A 89 17.04 7.96 9.11
CA LEU A 89 16.52 6.65 9.50
C LEU A 89 16.54 6.45 11.03
N ARG A 90 17.64 6.83 11.69
CA ARG A 90 17.75 6.72 13.16
C ARG A 90 16.70 7.56 13.87
N ALA A 91 16.53 8.81 13.45
CA ALA A 91 15.50 9.70 13.99
C ALA A 91 14.09 9.16 13.71
N HIS A 92 13.88 8.57 12.53
CA HIS A 92 12.59 7.96 12.19
C HIS A 92 12.25 6.74 13.05
N ARG A 93 13.22 5.87 13.39
CA ARG A 93 12.94 4.58 14.07
C ARG A 93 12.14 4.74 15.37
N THR A 94 12.40 5.79 16.14
CA THR A 94 11.68 6.08 17.40
C THR A 94 10.28 6.62 17.18
N ALA A 95 10.03 7.26 16.03
CA ALA A 95 8.73 7.81 15.64
C ALA A 95 8.01 6.95 14.57
N CYS A 96 8.54 5.77 14.24
CA CYS A 96 7.96 4.91 13.22
C CYS A 96 6.63 4.37 13.72
N GLN A 97 5.57 4.62 12.95
CA GLN A 97 4.20 4.26 13.31
C GLN A 97 3.95 2.75 13.30
N TYR A 98 4.85 2.00 12.69
CA TYR A 98 4.84 0.54 12.66
C TYR A 98 5.74 -0.07 13.74
N SER A 99 6.45 0.75 14.53
CA SER A 99 7.14 0.29 15.73
C SER A 99 6.09 -0.08 16.77
N ARG A 100 6.13 -1.33 17.24
CA ARG A 100 5.32 -1.81 18.38
C ARG A 100 5.84 -1.25 19.72
N THR A 101 6.22 0.02 19.77
CA THR A 101 6.63 0.70 21.00
C THR A 101 5.44 1.43 21.59
N SER A 102 4.81 0.79 22.57
CA SER A 102 3.92 1.33 23.59
C SER A 102 2.82 2.28 23.10
N VAL A 103 1.60 1.77 23.15
CA VAL A 103 0.25 2.35 23.01
C VAL A 103 -0.02 3.79 23.47
N ASN A 104 0.94 4.58 23.96
CA ASN A 104 0.65 5.85 24.64
C ASN A 104 1.21 7.14 24.03
N SER A 105 1.91 7.17 22.88
CA SER A 105 2.43 8.46 22.38
C SER A 105 2.50 8.65 20.86
N GLY A 106 2.74 7.60 20.07
CA GLY A 106 2.98 7.75 18.63
C GLY A 106 1.74 8.01 17.75
N PHE A 107 0.56 7.58 18.18
CA PHE A 107 -0.68 7.67 17.38
C PHE A 107 -1.38 9.02 17.45
N ILE A 108 -1.19 9.78 18.55
CA ILE A 108 -1.81 11.10 18.77
C ILE A 108 -1.40 12.10 17.67
N SER A 109 -0.14 12.03 17.21
CA SER A 109 0.45 13.01 16.31
C SER A 109 -0.11 12.99 14.87
N ARG A 110 -0.78 11.91 14.44
CA ARG A 110 -1.44 11.88 13.11
C ARG A 110 -2.95 12.14 13.17
N MET A 111 -3.62 11.93 14.30
CA MET A 111 -5.05 12.21 14.41
C MET A 111 -5.37 13.70 14.62
N SER A 112 -4.38 14.50 15.06
CA SER A 112 -4.47 15.97 15.01
C SER A 112 -4.64 16.54 13.59
N ARG A 113 -4.33 15.75 12.54
CA ARG A 113 -4.54 16.15 11.13
C ARG A 113 -5.89 15.72 10.55
N MET A 114 -6.69 14.91 11.27
CA MET A 114 -8.05 14.50 10.85
C MET A 114 -9.16 15.18 11.66
N SER A 115 -8.84 16.24 12.41
CA SER A 115 -9.79 17.01 13.23
C SER A 115 -10.66 16.17 14.18
N LEU A 116 -10.12 15.07 14.72
CA LEU A 116 -10.77 14.36 15.82
C LEU A 116 -10.46 15.10 17.14
N GLN A 117 -11.19 16.17 17.40
CA GLN A 117 -11.33 16.72 18.75
C GLN A 117 -12.59 16.10 19.36
N SER A 118 -12.42 15.06 20.18
CA SER A 118 -13.49 14.65 21.10
C SER A 118 -13.75 15.81 22.05
N SER A 119 -14.88 16.49 21.86
CA SER A 119 -15.37 17.49 22.79
C SER A 119 -16.08 16.78 23.94
N THR A 120 -15.32 16.25 24.90
CA THR A 120 -15.86 15.92 26.23
C THR A 120 -14.74 15.75 27.26
N ASP A 121 -14.67 16.75 28.14
CA ASP A 121 -14.37 16.69 29.57
C ASP A 121 -13.17 15.89 30.10
N ASN A 122 -12.11 16.67 30.33
CA ASN A 122 -11.21 16.70 31.48
C ASN A 122 -11.51 15.74 32.65
N TYR A 123 -11.06 14.47 32.58
CA TYR A 123 -10.56 13.68 33.71
C TYR A 123 -9.60 12.59 33.18
N GLY A 124 -8.36 12.57 33.68
CA GLY A 124 -7.52 11.36 33.69
C GLY A 124 -7.04 10.82 32.34
N ARG A 125 -5.78 11.11 32.01
CA ARG A 125 -4.99 10.59 30.89
C ARG A 125 -4.94 9.04 30.86
N THR A 126 -5.91 8.42 30.20
CA THR A 126 -5.78 7.12 29.53
C THR A 126 -6.68 7.17 28.30
N GLN A 127 -6.21 7.88 27.27
CA GLN A 127 -6.83 7.84 25.95
C GLN A 127 -6.62 6.41 25.43
N GLY A 128 -7.64 5.57 25.62
CA GLY A 128 -7.62 4.17 25.24
C GLY A 128 -7.33 4.00 23.75
N LEU A 129 -6.93 2.79 23.37
CA LEU A 129 -6.84 2.36 21.98
C LEU A 129 -8.15 2.72 21.26
N GLN A 130 -8.10 3.66 20.31
CA GLN A 130 -9.27 3.98 19.50
C GLN A 130 -9.46 2.87 18.46
N VAL A 131 -10.48 2.03 18.65
CA VAL A 131 -10.80 0.95 17.72
C VAL A 131 -11.64 1.51 16.58
N VAL A 132 -11.35 1.06 15.36
CA VAL A 132 -12.18 1.33 14.19
C VAL A 132 -12.52 0.01 13.50
N ALA A 133 -13.75 -0.11 13.02
CA ALA A 133 -14.19 -1.19 12.15
C ALA A 133 -14.13 -0.74 10.69
N LEU A 134 -13.71 -1.63 9.80
CA LEU A 134 -13.80 -1.43 8.36
C LEU A 134 -15.13 -2.02 7.88
N ALA A 135 -15.96 -1.19 7.25
CA ALA A 135 -17.21 -1.61 6.64
C ALA A 135 -17.17 -1.34 5.13
N CYS A 136 -17.73 -2.26 4.34
CA CYS A 136 -17.79 -2.18 2.89
C CYS A 136 -19.25 -2.27 2.42
N LYS A 137 -19.67 -1.38 1.52
CA LYS A 137 -20.93 -1.54 0.78
C LYS A 137 -20.63 -2.20 -0.57
N MET A 138 -21.33 -3.31 -0.82
CA MET A 138 -21.21 -4.08 -2.04
C MET A 138 -22.36 -3.77 -2.99
N VAL A 139 -22.15 -3.96 -4.29
CA VAL A 139 -23.15 -3.92 -5.36
C VAL A 139 -22.93 -5.12 -6.28
N GLY A 140 -23.96 -5.57 -6.99
CA GLY A 140 -23.85 -6.71 -7.91
C GLY A 140 -23.28 -6.32 -9.27
N GLY A 141 -22.40 -7.19 -9.78
CA GLY A 141 -21.78 -7.11 -11.10
C GLY A 141 -21.86 -8.42 -11.87
N GLY A 142 -21.31 -8.41 -13.08
CA GLY A 142 -21.37 -9.55 -14.00
C GLY A 142 -22.70 -9.59 -14.76
N SER A 143 -22.78 -10.47 -15.77
CA SER A 143 -23.95 -10.59 -16.64
C SER A 143 -25.23 -11.00 -15.91
N ASP A 144 -25.09 -11.68 -14.78
CA ASP A 144 -26.19 -12.18 -13.93
C ASP A 144 -26.31 -11.43 -12.59
N GLY A 145 -25.43 -10.46 -12.31
CA GLY A 145 -25.43 -9.70 -11.06
C GLY A 145 -24.92 -10.50 -9.85
N SER A 146 -24.28 -11.66 -10.06
CA SER A 146 -23.81 -12.54 -8.98
C SER A 146 -22.49 -12.12 -8.35
N LEU A 147 -21.72 -11.24 -9.00
CA LEU A 147 -20.41 -10.83 -8.51
C LEU A 147 -20.54 -9.68 -7.51
N ASP A 148 -19.98 -9.85 -6.32
CA ASP A 148 -19.91 -8.77 -5.34
C ASP A 148 -18.80 -7.77 -5.69
N LEU A 149 -19.20 -6.53 -5.97
CA LEU A 149 -18.29 -5.42 -6.26
C LEU A 149 -18.33 -4.41 -5.11
N CYS A 150 -17.17 -4.05 -4.56
CA CYS A 150 -17.13 -3.01 -3.55
C CYS A 150 -17.38 -1.64 -4.17
N ALA A 151 -18.41 -0.94 -3.69
CA ALA A 151 -18.79 0.40 -4.16
C ALA A 151 -18.48 1.51 -3.15
N ARG A 152 -18.35 1.17 -1.87
CA ARG A 152 -17.99 2.11 -0.80
C ARG A 152 -17.22 1.41 0.29
N VAL A 153 -16.22 2.08 0.84
CA VAL A 153 -15.52 1.65 2.06
C VAL A 153 -15.62 2.76 3.10
N CYS A 154 -15.84 2.37 4.35
CA CYS A 154 -15.91 3.28 5.49
C CYS A 154 -15.13 2.72 6.69
N LEU A 155 -14.56 3.64 7.47
CA LEU A 155 -14.07 3.37 8.82
C LEU A 155 -15.10 3.88 9.80
N VAL A 156 -15.53 3.01 10.71
CA VAL A 156 -16.56 3.28 11.71
C VAL A 156 -15.92 3.22 13.09
N GLY A 157 -16.14 4.26 13.91
CA GLY A 157 -15.67 4.32 15.29
C GLY A 157 -16.50 3.46 16.24
N GLU A 158 -16.08 3.39 17.50
CA GLU A 158 -16.78 2.65 18.57
C GLU A 158 -18.19 3.17 18.85
N ASP A 159 -18.43 4.46 18.60
CA ASP A 159 -19.71 5.15 18.73
C ASP A 159 -20.56 5.10 17.45
N GLU A 160 -20.25 4.17 16.53
CA GLU A 160 -20.86 4.06 15.20
C GLU A 160 -20.66 5.30 14.31
N SER A 161 -19.80 6.24 14.69
CA SER A 161 -19.49 7.41 13.87
C SER A 161 -18.69 7.03 12.64
N ILE A 162 -19.04 7.60 11.48
CA ILE A 162 -18.26 7.42 10.25
C ILE A 162 -17.05 8.35 10.32
N VAL A 163 -15.89 7.78 10.62
CA VAL A 163 -14.60 8.50 10.69
C VAL A 163 -14.08 8.83 9.30
N PHE A 164 -14.30 7.93 8.34
CA PHE A 164 -13.90 8.10 6.95
C PHE A 164 -14.83 7.30 6.05
N HIS A 165 -15.12 7.83 4.86
CA HIS A 165 -15.68 7.02 3.80
C HIS A 165 -15.23 7.51 2.43
N THR A 166 -15.15 6.59 1.49
CA THR A 166 -14.91 6.90 0.08
C THR A 166 -15.67 5.95 -0.82
N TYR A 167 -16.00 6.43 -2.02
CA TYR A 167 -16.62 5.62 -3.06
C TYR A 167 -15.54 4.99 -3.93
N ILE A 168 -15.78 3.74 -4.32
CA ILE A 168 -14.90 2.98 -5.21
C ILE A 168 -15.62 2.84 -6.54
N LYS A 169 -14.95 3.20 -7.63
CA LYS A 169 -15.43 2.92 -8.98
C LYS A 169 -15.18 1.43 -9.28
N PRO A 170 -16.23 0.60 -9.47
CA PRO A 170 -16.04 -0.81 -9.76
C PRO A 170 -15.35 -1.03 -11.12
N GLN A 171 -14.56 -2.11 -11.22
CA GLN A 171 -13.78 -2.42 -12.43
C GLN A 171 -14.64 -2.97 -13.58
N ILE A 172 -15.82 -3.50 -13.27
CA ILE A 172 -16.82 -3.93 -14.24
C ILE A 172 -18.13 -3.18 -14.00
N PRO A 173 -19.01 -3.06 -15.01
CA PRO A 173 -20.29 -2.38 -14.86
C PRO A 173 -21.12 -2.97 -13.71
N VAL A 174 -21.74 -2.08 -12.94
CA VAL A 174 -22.72 -2.45 -11.93
C VAL A 174 -24.00 -2.85 -12.65
N THR A 175 -24.45 -4.08 -12.42
CA THR A 175 -25.68 -4.61 -12.99
C THR A 175 -26.79 -4.72 -11.94
N ASN A 176 -26.46 -4.60 -10.65
CA ASN A 176 -27.43 -4.63 -9.56
C ASN A 176 -27.03 -3.71 -8.38
N TYR A 177 -27.94 -2.87 -7.90
CA TYR A 177 -27.70 -1.90 -6.82
C TYR A 177 -28.21 -2.34 -5.42
N ARG A 178 -28.65 -3.60 -5.27
CA ARG A 178 -29.15 -4.24 -4.03
C ARG A 178 -28.72 -3.57 -2.72
#